data_AF-A0A2N2DBL8-F1
#
_entry.id   AF-A0A2N2DBL8-F1
#
_cell.length_a   1.000
_cell.length_b   1.000
_cell.length_c   1.000
_cell.angle_alpha   90.00
_cell.angle_beta   90.00
_cell.angle_gamma   90.00
#
_symmetry.space_group_name_H-M   'P 1'
#
loop_
_entity.id
_entity.type
_entity.pdbx_description
1 polymer ?
#
loop_
_entity_poly.entity_id
_entity_poly.type
_entity_poly.pdbx_seq_one_letter_code
_entity_poly.pdbx_strand_id
1 'polypeptide(L)' 'MRVIITEHARKRLKDLRQEKINTADIINAAREIPGKIPTATRFRGFFAKSGRVFDIVAKDIPGGRLVITVIGK' A
#
# COMPACT_ATOMS: atom_id res chain seq x y z
N MET A 1 -0.06 -14.39 3.99
CA MET A 1 0.62 -13.29 4.73
C MET A 1 -0.41 -12.24 5.14
N ARG A 2 -0.42 -11.82 6.41
CA ARG A 2 -1.29 -10.73 6.90
C ARG A 2 -0.77 -9.38 6.40
N VAL A 3 -1.67 -8.53 5.90
CA VAL A 3 -1.37 -7.14 5.53
C VAL A 3 -1.95 -6.21 6.60
N ILE A 4 -1.15 -5.25 7.05
CA ILE A 4 -1.50 -4.30 8.10
C ILE A 4 -1.42 -2.91 7.49
N ILE A 5 -2.57 -2.25 7.31
CA ILE A 5 -2.62 -0.86 6.83
C ILE A 5 -2.56 0.06 8.05
N THR A 6 -1.53 0.90 8.12
CA THR A 6 -1.39 1.88 9.21
C THR A 6 -2.53 2.91 9.20
N GLU A 7 -2.82 3.51 10.35
CA GLU A 7 -3.75 4.65 10.42
C GLU A 7 -3.30 5.82 9.55
N HIS A 8 -1.99 6.03 9.38
CA HIS A 8 -1.46 7.01 8.43
C HIS A 8 -1.91 6.71 7.00
N ALA A 9 -1.68 5.49 6.50
CA ALA A 9 -2.13 5.06 5.18
C ALA A 9 -3.67 5.15 5.02
N ARG A 10 -4.44 4.82 6.06
CA ARG A 10 -5.90 4.97 6.04
C ARG A 10 -6.36 6.43 5.91
N LYS A 11 -5.72 7.34 6.65
CA LYS A 11 -6.02 8.78 6.55
C LYS A 11 -5.74 9.31 5.14
N ARG A 12 -4.63 8.89 4.53
CA ARG A 12 -4.23 9.29 3.17
C ARG A 12 -5.28 8.93 2.13
N LEU A 13 -6.00 7.83 2.26
CA LEU A 13 -7.08 7.45 1.33
C LEU A 13 -8.23 8.46 1.25
N LYS A 14 -8.35 9.37 2.23
CA LYS A 14 -9.33 10.46 2.21
C LYS A 14 -8.86 11.69 1.41
N ASP A 15 -7.58 11.77 1.08
CA ASP A 15 -7.02 12.89 0.32
C ASP A 15 -7.42 12.76 -1.16
N LEU A 16 -7.75 13.88 -1.82
CA LEU A 16 -8.08 13.91 -3.27
C LEU A 16 -6.99 13.28 -4.15
N ARG A 17 -5.72 13.40 -3.73
CA ARG A 17 -4.60 12.78 -4.43
C ARG A 17 -4.69 11.24 -4.46
N GLN A 18 -5.38 10.64 -3.50
CA GLN A 18 -5.54 9.19 -3.37
C GLN A 18 -6.93 8.72 -3.82
N GLU A 19 -7.76 9.62 -4.35
CA GLU A 19 -9.11 9.30 -4.77
C GLU A 19 -9.13 8.11 -5.73
N LYS A 20 -10.14 7.24 -5.60
CA LYS A 20 -10.30 6.00 -6.39
C LYS A 20 -9.25 4.91 -6.11
N ILE A 21 -8.43 5.07 -5.07
CA ILE A 21 -7.66 3.98 -4.46
C ILE A 21 -8.41 3.57 -3.19
N ASN A 22 -8.61 2.28 -3.00
CA ASN A 22 -9.26 1.75 -1.79
C ASN A 22 -8.34 0.80 -1.01
N THR A 23 -8.82 0.34 0.13
CA THR A 23 -8.07 -0.59 1.01
C THR A 23 -7.82 -1.94 0.35
N ALA A 24 -8.72 -2.44 -0.48
CA ALA A 24 -8.52 -3.70 -1.21
C ALA A 24 -7.39 -3.56 -2.25
N ASP A 25 -7.28 -2.43 -2.94
CA ASP A 25 -6.19 -2.15 -3.87
C ASP A 25 -4.83 -2.20 -3.15
N ILE A 26 -4.73 -1.56 -1.98
CA ILE A 26 -3.52 -1.58 -1.14
C ILE A 26 -3.18 -3.00 -0.69
N ILE A 27 -4.18 -3.80 -0.27
CA ILE A 27 -3.97 -5.18 0.18
C ILE A 27 -3.45 -6.06 -0.96
N ASN A 28 -4.01 -5.91 -2.16
CA ASN A 28 -3.58 -6.67 -3.33
C ASN A 28 -2.15 -6.30 -3.72
N ALA A 29 -1.84 -5.00 -3.84
CA ALA A 29 -0.49 -4.51 -4.10
C ALA A 29 0.54 -5.02 -3.08
N ALA A 30 0.20 -5.01 -1.79
CA ALA A 30 1.09 -5.52 -0.75
C ALA A 30 1.33 -7.03 -0.85
N ARG A 31 0.35 -7.81 -1.34
CA ARG A 31 0.46 -9.27 -1.51
C ARG A 31 1.27 -9.65 -2.75
N GLU A 32 1.26 -8.83 -3.79
CA GLU A 32 2.01 -9.06 -5.02
C GLU A 32 3.53 -8.91 -4.84
N ILE A 33 3.98 -8.12 -3.86
CA ILE A 33 5.43 -7.94 -3.62
C ILE A 33 6.04 -9.27 -3.13
N PRO A 34 6.97 -9.87 -3.87
CA PRO A 34 7.60 -11.12 -3.45
C PRO A 34 8.64 -10.88 -2.36
N GLY A 35 9.00 -11.95 -1.65
CA GLY A 35 10.09 -11.94 -0.68
C GLY A 35 9.78 -11.15 0.59
N LYS A 36 10.83 -10.96 1.41
CA LYS A 36 10.78 -10.22 2.67
C LYS A 36 11.24 -8.78 2.46
N ILE A 37 10.55 -7.83 3.08
CA ILE A 37 10.83 -6.40 3.01
C ILE A 37 11.39 -5.93 4.37
N PRO A 38 12.70 -6.06 4.64
CA PRO A 38 13.27 -5.78 5.96
C PRO A 38 13.25 -4.30 6.34
N THR A 39 13.27 -3.41 5.36
CA THR A 39 13.32 -1.95 5.53
C THR A 39 12.14 -1.30 4.83
N ALA A 40 11.71 -0.12 5.29
CA ALA A 40 10.64 0.63 4.65
C ALA A 40 11.00 0.97 3.20
N THR A 41 10.34 0.31 2.26
CA THR A 41 10.70 0.36 0.83
C THR A 41 9.51 0.82 0.01
N ARG A 42 9.75 1.73 -0.94
CA ARG A 42 8.72 2.21 -1.87
C ARG A 42 8.65 1.30 -3.09
N PHE A 43 7.49 0.72 -3.31
CA PHE A 43 7.17 -0.06 -4.50
C PHE A 43 6.24 0.77 -5.38
N ARG A 44 6.53 0.81 -6.68
CA ARG A 44 5.93 1.76 -7.62
C ARG A 44 5.10 1.07 -8.68
N GLY A 45 4.08 1.77 -9.16
CA GLY A 45 3.36 1.37 -10.39
C GLY A 45 2.30 0.30 -10.21
N PHE A 46 1.66 0.22 -9.03
CA PHE A 46 0.47 -0.61 -8.86
C PHE A 46 -0.74 0.04 -9.49
N PHE A 47 -1.70 -0.80 -9.89
CA PHE A 47 -2.97 -0.38 -10.47
C PHE A 47 -4.10 -0.63 -9.48
N ALA A 48 -4.87 0.41 -9.19
CA ALA A 48 -6.13 0.26 -8.47
C ALA A 48 -7.18 -0.36 -9.40
N LYS A 49 -8.25 -0.94 -8.84
CA LYS A 49 -9.40 -1.42 -9.63
C LYS A 49 -9.99 -0.34 -10.54
N SER A 50 -9.85 0.93 -10.16
CA SER A 50 -10.26 2.09 -10.95
C SER A 50 -9.37 2.40 -12.16
N GLY A 51 -8.25 1.70 -12.33
CA GLY A 51 -7.20 2.00 -13.31
C GLY A 51 -6.18 3.04 -12.82
N ARG A 52 -6.38 3.63 -11.64
CA ARG A 52 -5.45 4.64 -11.11
C ARG A 52 -4.12 4.00 -10.74
N VAL A 53 -3.02 4.65 -11.15
CA VAL A 53 -1.68 4.22 -10.77
C VAL A 53 -1.31 4.79 -9.41
N PHE A 54 -0.74 3.94 -8.56
CA PHE A 54 -0.26 4.34 -7.24
C PHE A 54 1.01 3.59 -6.84
N ASP A 55 1.69 4.13 -5.84
CA ASP A 55 2.84 3.53 -5.19
C ASP A 55 2.47 3.24 -3.71
N ILE A 56 3.13 2.26 -3.09
CA ILE A 56 3.03 2.01 -1.64
C ILE A 56 4.40 1.99 -1.00
N VAL A 57 4.46 2.35 0.28
CA VAL A 57 5.64 2.10 1.12
C VAL A 57 5.30 0.98 2.09
N ALA A 58 6.07 -0.10 2.06
CA ALA A 58 5.83 -1.29 2.88
C ALA A 58 7.09 -1.72 3.65
N LYS A 59 6.89 -2.39 4.78
CA LYS A 59 7.91 -3.05 5.60
C LYS A 59 7.31 -4.29 6.25
N ASP A 60 8.04 -5.39 6.29
CA ASP A 60 7.64 -6.58 7.03
C ASP A 60 8.03 -6.48 8.50
N ILE A 61 7.08 -6.80 9.37
CA ILE A 61 7.22 -6.88 10.83
C ILE A 61 6.78 -8.27 11.30
N PRO A 62 7.06 -8.69 12.56
CA PRO A 62 6.66 -10.03 13.03
C PRO A 62 5.17 -10.37 12.83
N GLY A 63 4.27 -9.37 12.81
CA GLY A 63 2.84 -9.56 12.58
C GLY A 63 2.37 -9.58 11.11
N GLY A 64 3.25 -9.33 10.14
CA GLY A 64 2.91 -9.28 8.71
C GLY A 64 3.50 -8.08 7.97
N ARG A 65 2.95 -7.77 6.80
CA ARG A 65 3.40 -6.67 5.95
C ARG A 65 2.69 -5.38 6.34
N LEU A 66 3.44 -4.45 6.91
CA LEU A 66 2.96 -3.13 7.29
C LEU A 66 3.01 -2.19 6.08
N VAL A 67 1.86 -1.68 5.64
CA VAL A 67 1.77 -0.61 4.65
C VAL A 67 1.77 0.73 5.40
N ILE A 68 2.87 1.46 5.22
CA ILE A 68 3.14 2.71 5.91
C ILE A 68 2.39 3.86 5.25
N THR A 69 2.43 3.97 3.92
CA THR A 69 1.71 5.03 3.19
C THR A 69 1.36 4.62 1.76
N VAL A 70 0.46 5.38 1.15
CA VAL A 70 -0.01 5.25 -0.24
C VAL A 70 0.21 6.59 -0.97
N ILE A 71 0.67 6.49 -2.22
CA ILE A 71 1.03 7.65 -3.04
C ILE A 71 0.43 7.48 -4.45
N GLY A 72 -0.72 8.08 -4.64
CA GLY A 72 -1.41 8.24 -5.90
C GLY A 72 -0.66 9.19 -6.82
N LYS A 73 -0.67 8.83 -8.10
CA LYS A 73 -0.23 9.65 -9.21
C LYS A 73 -1.41 10.41 -9.81
#